data_AF-A0A7S2GMU7-F1
#
_entry.id   AF-A0A7S2GMU7-F1
#
_cell.length_a   1.000
_cell.length_b   1.000
_cell.length_c   1.000
_cell.angle_alpha   90.00
_cell.angle_beta   90.00
_cell.angle_gamma   90.00
#
_symmetry.space_group_name_H-M   'P 1'
#
loop_
_entity.id
_entity.type
_entity.pdbx_description
1 polymer ?
#
loop_
_entity_poly.entity_id
_entity_poly.type
_entity_poly.pdbx_seq_one_letter_code
_entity_poly.pdbx_strand_id
1 'polypeptide(L)'
;LARPPKVRSQAHISRRGPSPSRSWAVCAMPSLVDHSNAMVRSLKGSSACEMLYPMYVIPAKEFLKLPRLMSHHELLRRGVLKKWSPKSRNKVIVVSHQWLKYSEPDPDNEHFLALKTLLMRLMNAEVA
;
A
#
# COMPACT_ATOMS: atom_id res chain seq x y z
N LEU A 1 -55.64 -39.04 1.01
CA LEU A 1 -55.19 -40.20 0.22
C LEU A 1 -53.76 -39.90 -0.26
N ALA A 2 -52.71 -40.74 -0.18
CA ALA A 2 -52.41 -41.94 0.63
C ALA A 2 -50.86 -42.19 0.60
N ARG A 3 -50.32 -43.09 1.46
CA ARG A 3 -48.90 -43.54 1.60
C ARG A 3 -48.86 -45.09 1.71
N PRO A 4 -47.74 -45.84 1.93
CA PRO A 4 -46.29 -45.52 2.07
C PRO A 4 -45.58 -45.63 0.69
N PRO A 5 -44.55 -46.45 0.34
CA PRO A 5 -43.45 -47.23 1.03
C PRO A 5 -42.44 -46.42 1.91
N LYS A 6 -41.31 -46.88 2.50
CA LYS A 6 -40.42 -48.11 2.48
C LYS A 6 -39.49 -48.26 1.23
N VAL A 7 -38.33 -48.92 1.16
CA VAL A 7 -37.38 -49.65 2.07
C VAL A 7 -35.99 -48.99 1.89
N ARG A 8 -35.14 -48.58 2.85
CA ARG A 8 -34.70 -48.99 4.22
C ARG A 8 -33.43 -49.88 4.26
N SER A 9 -32.29 -49.28 4.63
CA SER A 9 -31.32 -49.76 5.65
C SER A 9 -30.34 -48.60 5.95
N GLN A 10 -29.93 -48.15 7.15
CA GLN A 10 -29.93 -48.58 8.56
C GLN A 10 -28.55 -49.00 9.14
N ALA A 11 -27.90 -48.04 9.81
CA ALA A 11 -26.98 -48.16 10.96
C ALA A 11 -27.00 -46.77 11.66
N HIS A 12 -27.34 -46.54 12.94
CA HIS A 12 -26.72 -47.00 14.22
C HIS A 12 -25.20 -46.76 14.21
N ILE A 13 -24.57 -46.00 15.13
CA ILE A 13 -24.69 -45.81 16.61
C ILE A 13 -24.38 -44.31 16.90
N SER A 14 -24.97 -43.49 17.79
CA SER A 14 -25.56 -43.60 19.15
C SER A 14 -24.59 -43.46 20.35
N ARG A 15 -24.27 -42.21 20.78
CA ARG A 15 -24.39 -41.64 22.17
C ARG A 15 -23.66 -40.28 22.31
N ARG A 16 -23.62 -39.68 23.52
CA ARG A 16 -23.53 -38.21 23.75
C ARG A 16 -22.27 -37.72 24.49
N GLY A 17 -21.89 -36.45 24.22
CA GLY A 17 -21.23 -35.52 25.16
C GLY A 17 -19.72 -35.24 24.91
N PRO A 18 -19.12 -34.21 25.55
CA PRO A 18 -19.69 -33.23 26.49
C PRO A 18 -19.54 -31.74 26.05
N SER A 19 -19.93 -30.81 26.94
CA SER A 19 -19.78 -29.34 26.79
C SER A 19 -18.33 -28.84 26.95
N PRO A 20 -17.96 -27.62 26.50
CA PRO A 20 -16.57 -27.17 26.50
C PRO A 20 -16.05 -26.82 27.89
N SER A 21 -14.97 -27.48 28.31
CA SER A 21 -14.23 -27.13 29.53
C SER A 21 -13.14 -26.09 29.23
N ARG A 22 -12.96 -25.13 30.14
CA ARG A 22 -11.88 -24.14 30.06
C ARG A 22 -10.57 -24.75 30.56
N SER A 23 -9.62 -24.96 29.65
CA SER A 23 -8.20 -25.18 30.02
C SER A 23 -7.35 -24.05 29.44
N TRP A 24 -6.64 -23.33 30.30
CA TRP A 24 -5.74 -22.25 29.89
C TRP A 24 -4.38 -22.85 29.51
N ALA A 25 -4.30 -23.37 28.28
CA ALA A 25 -3.01 -23.73 27.70
C ALA A 25 -2.17 -22.45 27.54
N VAL A 26 -1.14 -22.30 28.37
CA VAL A 26 -0.17 -21.22 28.26
C VAL A 26 0.66 -21.48 27.00
N CYS A 27 0.24 -20.90 25.87
CA CYS A 27 1.06 -20.85 24.68
C CYS A 27 2.33 -20.06 25.00
N ALA A 28 3.46 -20.76 25.15
CA ALA A 28 4.76 -20.15 25.26
C ALA A 28 5.04 -19.33 24.00
N MET A 29 4.87 -18.01 24.08
CA MET A 29 5.15 -17.08 22.99
C MET A 29 6.64 -17.18 22.64
N PRO A 30 7.01 -17.57 21.41
CA PRO A 30 8.39 -17.44 20.98
C PRO A 30 8.79 -15.96 20.97
N SER A 31 10.07 -15.68 21.21
CA SER A 31 10.60 -14.31 21.33
C SER A 31 10.04 -13.36 20.26
N LEU A 32 9.58 -12.18 20.70
CA LEU A 32 8.96 -11.17 19.85
C LEU A 32 9.87 -10.71 18.68
N VAL A 33 11.18 -10.92 18.83
CA VAL A 33 12.23 -10.48 17.90
C VAL A 33 12.29 -11.35 16.63
N ASP A 34 12.10 -12.67 16.76
CA ASP A 34 12.33 -13.61 15.65
C ASP A 34 11.21 -13.57 14.59
N HIS A 35 9.96 -13.40 15.02
CA HIS A 35 8.80 -13.29 14.13
C HIS A 35 8.87 -12.07 13.21
N SER A 36 9.40 -10.95 13.70
CA SER A 36 9.54 -9.70 12.92
C SER A 36 10.41 -9.91 11.68
N ASN A 37 11.60 -10.50 11.85
CA ASN A 37 12.55 -10.74 10.77
C ASN A 37 12.04 -11.75 9.72
N ALA A 38 11.23 -12.72 10.13
CA ALA A 38 10.60 -13.68 9.21
C ALA A 38 9.55 -13.00 8.30
N MET A 39 8.66 -12.19 8.89
CA MET A 39 7.61 -11.48 8.15
C MET A 39 8.19 -10.48 7.14
N VAL A 40 9.17 -9.67 7.55
CA VAL A 40 9.84 -8.69 6.68
C VAL A 40 10.54 -9.36 5.49
N ARG A 41 11.11 -10.56 5.67
CA ARG A 41 11.74 -11.33 4.57
C ARG A 41 10.74 -11.89 3.56
N SER A 42 9.50 -12.17 3.97
CA SER A 42 8.46 -12.75 3.12
C SER A 42 7.79 -11.72 2.19
N LEU A 43 7.73 -10.44 2.58
CA LEU A 43 7.08 -9.35 1.83
C LEU A 43 7.84 -8.88 0.56
N LYS A 44 8.67 -9.75 -0.04
CA LYS A 44 9.43 -9.49 -1.27
C LYS A 44 8.56 -9.53 -2.54
N GLY A 45 7.73 -8.50 -2.74
CA GLY A 45 7.18 -8.20 -4.07
C GLY A 45 5.78 -7.63 -4.08
N SER A 46 4.91 -8.13 -3.20
CA SER A 46 3.49 -7.80 -3.17
C SER A 46 3.25 -6.35 -2.74
N SER A 47 2.51 -5.59 -3.56
CA SER A 47 1.83 -4.38 -3.09
C SER A 47 0.59 -4.77 -2.29
N ALA A 48 0.19 -3.96 -1.32
CA ALA A 48 -1.01 -4.20 -0.51
C ALA A 48 -2.34 -4.07 -1.30
N CYS A 49 -2.27 -3.63 -2.56
CA CYS A 49 -3.39 -3.49 -3.49
C CYS A 49 -2.90 -3.72 -4.93
N GLU A 50 -3.82 -4.03 -5.83
CA GLU A 50 -3.57 -4.14 -7.28
C GLU A 50 -3.49 -2.76 -7.96
N MET A 51 -2.64 -2.63 -8.99
CA MET A 51 -2.50 -1.39 -9.75
C MET A 51 -3.52 -1.32 -10.90
N LEU A 52 -4.78 -1.02 -10.57
CA LEU A 52 -5.89 -0.91 -11.55
C LEU A 52 -5.66 0.15 -12.64
N TYR A 53 -4.87 1.19 -12.34
CA TYR A 53 -4.56 2.27 -13.26
C TYR A 53 -3.04 2.56 -13.28
N PRO A 54 -2.45 2.93 -14.43
CA PRO A 54 -1.01 3.16 -14.53
C PRO A 54 -0.58 4.37 -13.69
N MET A 55 0.21 4.10 -12.65
CA MET A 55 0.88 5.16 -11.88
C MET A 55 1.90 5.89 -12.77
N TYR A 56 1.95 7.22 -12.66
CA TYR A 56 2.96 8.06 -13.30
C TYR A 56 3.81 8.76 -12.23
N VAL A 57 5.08 8.97 -12.55
CA VAL A 57 6.06 9.67 -11.71
C VAL A 57 6.77 10.75 -12.53
N ILE A 58 7.27 11.78 -11.83
CA ILE A 58 8.15 12.80 -12.40
C ILE A 58 9.59 12.53 -11.92
N PRO A 59 10.61 12.49 -12.80
CA PRO A 59 12.00 12.42 -12.35
C PRO A 59 12.37 13.69 -11.57
N ALA A 60 13.08 13.57 -10.45
CA ALA A 60 13.43 14.72 -9.60
C ALA A 60 14.14 15.85 -10.38
N LYS A 61 15.06 15.49 -11.30
CA LYS A 61 15.74 16.46 -12.19
C LYS A 61 14.81 17.21 -13.13
N GLU A 62 13.63 16.68 -13.46
CA GLU A 62 12.61 17.40 -14.24
C GLU A 62 11.65 18.18 -13.34
N PHE A 63 11.32 17.68 -12.15
CA PHE A 63 10.54 18.41 -11.15
C PHE A 63 11.22 19.74 -10.76
N LEU A 64 12.54 19.72 -10.52
CA LEU A 64 13.31 20.91 -10.18
C LEU A 64 13.31 21.99 -11.30
N LYS A 65 13.14 21.59 -12.57
CA LYS A 65 13.03 22.51 -13.71
C LYS A 65 11.64 23.13 -13.87
N LEU A 66 10.60 22.61 -13.20
CA LEU A 66 9.27 23.17 -13.34
C LEU A 66 9.21 24.59 -12.75
N PRO A 67 8.49 25.54 -13.39
CA PRO A 67 8.31 26.89 -12.87
C PRO A 67 7.25 26.95 -11.76
N ARG A 68 6.23 26.08 -11.83
CA ARG A 68 5.15 25.91 -10.84
C ARG A 68 4.60 24.48 -10.89
N LEU A 69 3.77 24.11 -9.91
CA LEU A 69 2.94 22.91 -10.00
C LEU A 69 1.95 23.02 -11.17
N MET A 70 1.77 21.92 -11.90
CA MET A 70 0.92 21.83 -13.10
C MET A 70 0.06 20.56 -13.06
N SER A 71 -1.06 20.57 -13.80
CA SER A 71 -1.97 19.43 -13.83
C SER A 71 -1.31 18.16 -14.42
N HIS A 72 -1.77 16.98 -13.98
CA HIS A 72 -1.30 15.69 -14.51
C HIS A 72 -1.38 15.64 -16.05
N HIS A 73 -2.52 16.03 -16.63
CA HIS A 73 -2.73 16.04 -18.07
C HIS A 73 -1.76 16.96 -18.82
N GLU A 74 -1.40 18.10 -18.22
CA GLU A 74 -0.43 19.02 -18.81
C GLU A 74 1.00 18.48 -18.75
N LEU A 75 1.42 17.95 -17.60
CA LEU A 75 2.74 17.32 -17.45
C LEU A 75 2.89 16.06 -18.32
N LEU A 76 1.78 15.35 -18.58
CA LEU A 76 1.72 14.23 -19.52
C LEU A 76 1.88 14.71 -20.97
N ARG A 77 1.14 15.75 -21.41
CA ARG A 77 1.30 16.35 -22.74
C ARG A 77 2.70 16.93 -22.98
N ARG A 78 3.31 17.53 -21.95
CA ARG A 78 4.70 18.03 -21.97
C ARG A 78 5.76 16.88 -21.98
N GLY A 79 5.35 15.61 -21.92
CA GLY A 79 6.24 14.45 -21.91
C GLY A 79 7.09 14.31 -20.63
N VAL A 80 6.81 15.10 -19.60
CA VAL A 80 7.59 15.18 -18.35
C VAL A 80 7.32 13.96 -17.46
N LEU A 81 6.05 13.54 -17.36
CA LEU A 81 5.68 12.33 -16.63
C LEU A 81 6.18 11.07 -17.33
N LYS A 82 6.64 10.09 -16.55
CA LYS A 82 7.00 8.75 -17.00
C LYS A 82 6.08 7.74 -16.30
N LYS A 83 5.69 6.66 -16.99
CA LYS A 83 4.99 5.54 -16.36
C LYS A 83 5.91 4.91 -15.30
N TRP A 84 5.38 4.66 -14.12
CA TRP A 84 6.09 3.94 -13.07
C TRP A 84 6.33 2.48 -13.49
N SER A 85 7.35 1.84 -12.93
CA SER A 85 7.56 0.40 -13.04
C SER A 85 8.03 -0.22 -11.71
N PRO A 86 7.86 -1.54 -11.51
CA PRO A 86 8.42 -2.23 -10.35
C PRO A 86 9.93 -2.05 -10.18
N LYS A 87 10.67 -1.86 -11.29
CA LYS A 87 12.13 -1.58 -11.27
C LYS A 87 12.49 -0.25 -10.59
N SER A 88 11.54 0.68 -10.49
CA SER A 88 11.70 1.98 -9.82
C SER A 88 11.18 2.00 -8.37
N ARG A 89 10.65 0.89 -7.81
CA ARG A 89 10.02 0.85 -6.48
C ARG A 89 10.85 1.52 -5.37
N ASN A 90 12.15 1.24 -5.30
CA ASN A 90 13.03 1.76 -4.24
C ASN A 90 13.64 3.14 -4.57
N LYS A 91 13.07 3.88 -5.54
CA LYS A 91 13.60 5.16 -6.06
C LYS A 91 12.50 6.22 -6.25
N VAL A 92 11.37 6.08 -5.55
CA VAL A 92 10.25 7.03 -5.59
C VAL A 92 10.01 7.57 -4.18
N ILE A 93 9.94 8.90 -4.07
CA ILE A 93 9.44 9.60 -2.89
C ILE A 93 7.99 9.98 -3.20
N VAL A 94 7.07 9.67 -2.29
CA VAL A 94 5.68 10.14 -2.36
C VAL A 94 5.57 11.39 -1.50
N VAL A 95 5.02 12.46 -2.05
CA VAL A 95 4.76 13.72 -1.34
C VAL A 95 3.28 14.02 -1.42
N SER A 96 2.64 14.22 -0.27
CA SER A 96 1.28 14.75 -0.21
C SER A 96 1.34 16.28 -0.26
N HIS A 97 0.56 16.91 -1.13
CA HIS A 97 0.52 18.36 -1.29
C HIS A 97 -0.83 18.92 -0.83
N GLN A 98 -0.80 19.78 0.20
CA GLN A 98 -1.99 20.49 0.65
C GLN A 98 -2.33 21.64 -0.32
N TRP A 99 -3.54 21.63 -0.86
CA TRP A 99 -4.02 22.71 -1.73
C TRP A 99 -4.33 23.97 -0.92
N LEU A 100 -3.91 25.13 -1.43
CA LEU A 100 -4.11 26.44 -0.78
C LEU A 100 -5.31 27.24 -1.32
N LYS A 101 -5.72 27.04 -2.59
CA LYS A 101 -6.93 27.65 -3.18
C LYS A 101 -7.70 26.58 -4.00
N TYR A 102 -8.99 26.81 -4.26
CA TYR A 102 -9.82 25.88 -5.05
C TYR A 102 -9.38 25.74 -6.52
N SER A 103 -8.89 26.83 -7.12
CA SER A 103 -8.45 26.89 -8.52
C SER A 103 -6.98 26.54 -8.73
N GLU A 104 -6.15 26.74 -7.71
CA GLU A 104 -4.69 26.63 -7.80
C GLU A 104 -4.12 25.92 -6.55
N PRO A 105 -3.32 24.84 -6.72
CA PRO A 105 -2.85 24.02 -5.61
C PRO A 105 -1.83 24.75 -4.72
N ASP A 106 -1.02 25.60 -5.33
CA ASP A 106 0.00 26.43 -4.69
C ASP A 106 0.15 27.71 -5.54
N PRO A 107 -0.64 28.76 -5.25
CA PRO A 107 -0.74 29.95 -6.09
C PRO A 107 0.57 30.75 -6.08
N ASP A 108 1.12 30.90 -4.88
CA ASP A 108 2.26 31.75 -4.56
C ASP A 108 3.59 30.95 -4.65
N ASN A 109 3.51 29.62 -4.80
CA ASN A 109 4.60 28.65 -4.99
C ASN A 109 5.48 28.39 -3.77
N GLU A 110 5.03 28.78 -2.57
CA GLU A 110 5.77 28.63 -1.31
C GLU A 110 6.06 27.16 -0.98
N HIS A 111 5.04 26.29 -1.03
CA HIS A 111 5.20 24.85 -0.77
C HIS A 111 6.07 24.18 -1.84
N PHE A 112 5.91 24.59 -3.10
CA PHE A 112 6.66 24.10 -4.25
C PHE A 112 8.15 24.49 -4.17
N LEU A 113 8.46 25.73 -3.77
CA LEU A 113 9.83 26.21 -3.57
C LEU A 113 10.48 25.57 -2.34
N ALA A 114 9.74 25.40 -1.24
CA ALA A 114 10.21 24.66 -0.08
C ALA A 114 10.56 23.19 -0.43
N LEU A 115 9.69 22.51 -1.18
CA LEU A 115 9.93 21.14 -1.66
C LEU A 115 11.11 21.06 -2.65
N LYS A 116 11.25 22.02 -3.58
CA LYS A 116 12.42 22.09 -4.47
C LYS A 116 13.71 22.26 -3.66
N THR A 117 13.70 23.13 -2.65
CA THR A 117 14.84 23.38 -1.76
C THR A 117 15.23 22.12 -0.98
N LEU A 118 14.25 21.42 -0.38
CA LEU A 118 14.47 20.15 0.31
C LEU A 118 15.04 19.07 -0.62
N LEU A 119 14.49 18.93 -1.84
CA LEU A 119 14.96 17.95 -2.81
C LEU A 119 16.38 18.26 -3.32
N MET A 120 16.75 19.53 -3.50
CA MET A 120 18.13 19.91 -3.83
C MET A 120 19.09 19.58 -2.70
N ARG A 121 18.76 19.95 -1.45
CA ARG A 121 19.57 19.61 -0.27
C ARG A 121 19.76 18.10 -0.12
N LEU A 122 18.70 17.30 -0.29
CA LEU A 122 18.78 15.83 -0.27
C LEU A 122 19.65 15.27 -1.40
N MET A 123 19.61 15.85 -2.60
CA MET A 123 20.45 15.45 -3.72
C MET A 123 21.93 15.81 -3.54
N ASN A 124 22.23 16.86 -2.75
CA ASN A 124 23.59 17.30 -2.41
C ASN A 124 24.13 16.69 -1.10
N ALA A 125 23.34 15.88 -0.40
CA ALA A 125 23.60 15.39 0.97
C ALA A 125 23.74 16.49 2.05
N GLU A 126 23.09 17.64 1.84
CA GLU A 126 23.03 18.79 2.76
C GLU A 126 21.91 18.65 3.82
N VAL A 127 21.51 17.43 4.15
CA VAL A 127 20.51 17.12 5.20
C VAL A 127 21.17 16.16 6.18
N ALA A 128 21.50 16.69 7.35
CA ALA A 128 22.09 16.02 8.50
C ALA A 128 21.27 16.37 9.75
#